data_AF-A0A8S8Y2F6-F1
#
_entry.id   AF-A0A8S8Y2F6-F1
#
_cell.length_a   1.000
_cell.length_b   1.000
_cell.length_c   1.000
_cell.angle_alpha   90.00
_cell.angle_beta   90.00
_cell.angle_gamma   90.00
#
_symmetry.space_group_name_H-M   'P 1'
#
loop_
_entity.id
_entity.type
_entity.pdbx_description
1 polymer ?
#
loop_
_entity_poly.entity_id
_entity_poly.type
_entity_poly.pdbx_seq_one_letter_code
_entity_poly.pdbx_strand_id
1 'polypeptide(L)'
;MLKRYQSLADNIASDRLTLKWNSTSGQCSSETSHIIVNTCRVNDANGIAAEPYDQNLVLSIEMIPQWTLPDLGETRREPVVRIYDRAGNYDEVSFPQNRWRFSSEMMIPSNLSLWVENGALTDDGARVTPGSSIELSGELIFFRTGDTPQFDCEIEVRINGVRTPALAVDGLFTASTTAPVISGQHAMTWSIDCMPEQGIDLTSPTEAVKWILVDSVGPQVVEFTSPRANSELKVGEHNVRVVISENFGIDSNSVELFWWVTAIGQSDTVTSGSSLELDGEMDTGL
;
A
#
# COMPACT_ATOMS: atom_id res chain seq x y z
N MET A 1 -22.86 10.77 47.33
CA MET A 1 -22.08 11.22 46.15
C MET A 1 -22.83 10.79 44.90
N LEU A 2 -23.16 11.70 43.97
CA LEU A 2 -23.80 11.31 42.71
C LEU A 2 -22.74 10.57 41.86
N LYS A 3 -23.08 9.39 41.35
CA LYS A 3 -22.24 8.64 40.42
C LYS A 3 -22.91 8.67 39.06
N ARG A 4 -22.18 8.98 38.00
CA ARG A 4 -22.71 8.99 36.63
C ARG A 4 -21.89 8.06 35.76
N TYR A 5 -22.57 7.27 34.97
CA TYR A 5 -22.00 6.27 34.09
C TYR A 5 -22.51 6.56 32.69
N GLN A 6 -21.62 6.49 31.72
CA GLN A 6 -21.98 6.47 30.32
C GLN A 6 -21.42 5.18 29.74
N SER A 7 -22.28 4.41 29.09
CA SER A 7 -21.92 3.23 28.33
C SER A 7 -21.92 3.62 26.86
N LEU A 8 -20.82 3.41 26.14
CA LEU A 8 -20.78 3.74 24.71
C LEU A 8 -21.34 2.61 23.83
N ALA A 9 -21.49 1.42 24.39
CA ALA A 9 -21.92 0.22 23.68
C ALA A 9 -22.78 -0.68 24.59
N ASP A 10 -23.83 -0.15 25.24
CA ASP A 10 -24.56 -0.94 26.26
C ASP A 10 -25.27 -2.17 25.67
N ASN A 11 -25.57 -2.14 24.37
CA ASN A 11 -26.12 -3.26 23.61
C ASN A 11 -25.12 -4.40 23.34
N ILE A 12 -23.84 -4.23 23.67
CA ILE A 12 -22.78 -5.24 23.52
C ILE A 12 -22.44 -5.81 24.90
N ALA A 13 -22.98 -6.99 25.22
CA ALA A 13 -22.84 -7.58 26.55
C ALA A 13 -21.40 -7.97 26.92
N SER A 14 -20.58 -8.33 25.93
CA SER A 14 -19.18 -8.72 26.13
C SER A 14 -18.28 -7.54 26.47
N ASP A 15 -18.60 -6.36 25.93
CA ASP A 15 -17.86 -5.14 26.19
C ASP A 15 -18.73 -3.90 25.96
N ARG A 16 -19.16 -3.29 27.07
CA ARG A 16 -20.06 -2.15 27.07
C ARG A 16 -19.36 -0.81 26.87
N LEU A 17 -18.02 -0.78 26.88
CA LEU A 17 -17.25 0.47 26.78
C LEU A 17 -17.72 1.51 27.81
N THR A 18 -17.78 1.10 29.08
CA THR A 18 -18.31 1.94 30.17
C THR A 18 -17.28 2.98 30.59
N LEU A 19 -17.69 4.24 30.53
CA LEU A 19 -17.03 5.41 31.06
C LEU A 19 -17.71 5.83 32.37
N LYS A 20 -16.93 6.06 33.42
CA LYS A 20 -17.42 6.54 34.72
C LYS A 20 -16.98 7.96 34.95
N TRP A 21 -17.92 8.82 35.28
CA TRP A 21 -17.63 10.17 35.76
C TRP A 21 -17.73 10.24 37.29
N ASN A 22 -16.71 10.82 37.90
CA ASN A 22 -16.63 11.03 39.34
C ASN A 22 -16.95 12.49 39.67
N SER A 23 -18.07 12.72 40.36
CA SER A 23 -18.53 14.07 40.74
C SER A 23 -17.63 14.81 41.74
N THR A 24 -16.79 14.10 42.49
CA THR A 24 -15.88 14.72 43.47
C THR A 24 -14.56 15.14 42.85
N SER A 25 -14.00 14.35 41.94
CA SER A 25 -12.77 14.73 41.23
C SER A 25 -13.04 15.48 39.92
N GLY A 26 -14.27 15.43 39.40
CA GLY A 26 -14.64 15.99 38.10
C GLY A 26 -14.06 15.19 36.91
N GLN A 27 -13.45 14.04 37.15
CA GLN A 27 -12.74 13.26 36.13
C GLN A 27 -13.58 12.09 35.62
N CYS A 28 -13.34 11.70 34.37
CA CYS A 28 -13.83 10.44 33.82
C CYS A 28 -12.72 9.36 33.83
N SER A 29 -13.13 8.11 33.96
CA SER A 29 -12.27 6.92 33.80
C SER A 29 -12.96 5.90 32.90
N SER A 30 -12.23 5.25 32.00
CA SER A 30 -12.72 4.09 31.25
C SER A 30 -12.58 2.81 32.08
N GLU A 31 -13.55 1.91 32.00
CA GLU A 31 -13.44 0.54 32.53
C GLU A 31 -12.80 -0.44 31.55
N THR A 32 -12.51 -0.01 30.33
CA THR A 32 -12.00 -0.86 29.25
C THR A 32 -10.68 -0.32 28.73
N SER A 33 -9.82 -1.21 28.25
CA SER A 33 -8.56 -0.84 27.58
C SER A 33 -8.76 -0.31 26.16
N HIS A 34 -10.00 -0.37 25.64
CA HIS A 34 -10.32 -0.03 24.26
C HIS A 34 -10.63 1.45 24.05
N ILE A 35 -10.83 2.21 25.13
CA ILE A 35 -11.14 3.63 25.07
C ILE A 35 -10.22 4.37 26.02
N ILE A 36 -9.46 5.32 25.48
CA ILE A 36 -8.74 6.32 26.28
C ILE A 36 -9.63 7.55 26.38
N VAL A 37 -9.90 8.00 27.61
CA VAL A 37 -10.62 9.27 27.84
C VAL A 37 -9.59 10.38 27.94
N ASN A 38 -9.61 11.31 26.98
CA ASN A 38 -8.72 12.47 26.98
C ASN A 38 -9.25 13.54 27.92
N THR A 39 -10.51 13.95 27.72
CA THR A 39 -11.18 14.93 28.57
C THR A 39 -12.65 14.58 28.80
N CYS A 40 -13.19 15.03 29.91
CA CYS A 40 -14.59 14.82 30.25
C CYS A 40 -15.05 15.93 31.19
N ARG A 41 -16.19 16.55 30.87
CA ARG A 41 -16.76 17.66 31.64
C ARG A 41 -18.27 17.52 31.69
N VAL A 42 -18.83 17.88 32.85
CA VAL A 42 -20.28 18.03 33.02
C VAL A 42 -20.55 19.49 33.27
N ASN A 43 -21.21 20.13 32.33
CA ASN A 43 -21.56 21.54 32.39
C ASN A 43 -23.07 21.71 32.54
N ASP A 44 -23.49 22.86 33.07
CA ASP A 44 -24.87 23.33 33.03
C ASP A 44 -25.24 23.80 31.61
N ALA A 45 -26.48 24.28 31.45
CA ALA A 45 -26.95 24.83 30.18
C ALA A 45 -26.17 26.08 29.70
N ASN A 46 -25.42 26.74 30.58
CA ASN A 46 -24.63 27.94 30.29
C ASN A 46 -23.15 27.62 30.02
N GLY A 47 -22.75 26.35 30.04
CA GLY A 47 -21.37 25.92 29.83
C GLY A 47 -20.46 26.07 31.06
N ILE A 48 -21.04 26.31 32.24
CA ILE A 48 -20.34 26.39 33.53
C ILE A 48 -20.32 25.01 34.17
N ALA A 49 -19.33 24.71 35.02
CA ALA A 49 -19.29 23.45 35.76
C ALA A 49 -20.58 23.24 36.57
N ALA A 50 -21.21 22.07 36.38
CA ALA A 50 -22.51 21.78 36.93
C ALA A 50 -22.51 21.68 38.47
N GLU A 51 -23.51 22.29 39.10
CA GLU A 51 -23.82 22.17 40.51
C GLU A 51 -24.76 20.98 40.81
N PRO A 52 -24.83 20.51 42.07
CA PRO A 52 -25.66 19.35 42.43
C PRO A 52 -27.15 19.46 42.13
N TYR A 53 -27.68 20.68 41.93
CA TYR A 53 -29.10 20.95 41.73
C TYR A 53 -29.45 21.40 40.30
N ASP A 54 -28.45 21.46 39.40
CA ASP A 54 -28.69 21.81 38.02
C ASP A 54 -29.49 20.72 37.30
N GLN A 55 -30.59 21.15 36.66
CA GLN A 55 -31.52 20.26 35.98
C GLN A 55 -31.13 19.99 34.52
N ASN A 56 -30.50 20.97 33.88
CA ASN A 56 -30.08 20.89 32.49
C ASN A 56 -28.57 20.74 32.43
N LEU A 57 -28.13 19.56 32.00
CA LEU A 57 -26.73 19.15 32.07
C LEU A 57 -26.24 18.68 30.71
N VAL A 58 -25.02 19.04 30.38
CA VAL A 58 -24.32 18.64 29.17
C VAL A 58 -23.08 17.86 29.58
N LEU A 59 -23.02 16.58 29.19
CA LEU A 59 -21.82 15.76 29.31
C LEU A 59 -21.02 15.88 28.01
N SER A 60 -19.83 16.47 28.08
CA SER A 60 -18.88 16.56 26.97
C SER A 60 -17.71 15.63 27.24
N ILE A 61 -17.47 14.67 26.35
CA ILE A 61 -16.39 13.70 26.46
C ILE A 61 -15.59 13.71 25.17
N GLU A 62 -14.28 13.76 25.32
CA GLU A 62 -13.31 13.56 24.27
C GLU A 62 -12.58 12.26 24.55
N MET A 63 -12.62 11.35 23.58
CA MET A 63 -12.13 9.99 23.74
C MET A 63 -11.48 9.49 22.46
N ILE A 64 -10.54 8.57 22.62
CA ILE A 64 -9.78 7.97 21.53
C ILE A 64 -9.99 6.46 21.59
N PRO A 65 -10.69 5.87 20.60
CA PRO A 65 -10.74 4.43 20.41
C PRO A 65 -9.33 3.88 20.19
N GLN A 66 -9.03 2.77 20.85
CA GLN A 66 -7.77 2.07 20.68
C GLN A 66 -7.91 1.00 19.59
N TRP A 67 -6.79 0.69 18.94
CA TRP A 67 -6.65 -0.38 17.95
C TRP A 67 -7.09 -1.77 18.42
N THR A 68 -7.14 -1.97 19.74
CA THR A 68 -7.64 -3.22 20.36
C THR A 68 -9.16 -3.33 20.34
N LEU A 69 -9.90 -2.27 20.02
CA LEU A 69 -11.37 -2.27 20.04
C LEU A 69 -11.89 -3.24 18.97
N PRO A 70 -12.73 -4.24 19.33
CA PRO A 70 -13.13 -5.26 18.38
C PRO A 70 -14.00 -4.68 17.26
N ASP A 71 -13.72 -5.09 16.02
CA ASP A 71 -14.65 -4.87 14.92
C ASP A 71 -15.85 -5.82 15.06
N LEU A 72 -17.07 -5.26 15.01
CA LEU A 72 -18.32 -6.03 15.13
C LEU A 72 -19.09 -6.04 13.79
N GLY A 73 -18.39 -5.72 12.70
CA GLY A 73 -18.93 -5.61 11.35
C GLY A 73 -20.02 -4.54 11.26
N GLU A 74 -21.22 -4.94 10.84
CA GLU A 74 -22.37 -4.04 10.69
C GLU A 74 -23.05 -3.69 12.02
N THR A 75 -22.61 -4.31 13.13
CA THR A 75 -23.21 -4.06 14.44
C THR A 75 -22.83 -2.69 14.95
N ARG A 76 -23.83 -1.82 15.12
CA ARG A 76 -23.64 -0.50 15.72
C ARG A 76 -23.76 -0.56 17.24
N ARG A 77 -22.87 0.16 17.90
CA ARG A 77 -22.84 0.37 19.35
C ARG A 77 -23.82 1.47 19.72
N GLU A 78 -24.68 1.20 20.68
CA GLU A 78 -25.69 2.13 21.18
C GLU A 78 -25.23 2.78 22.49
N PRO A 79 -25.06 4.11 22.52
CA PRO A 79 -24.73 4.82 23.75
C PRO A 79 -25.92 4.87 24.71
N VAL A 80 -25.62 4.74 26.00
CA VAL A 80 -26.58 4.83 27.10
C VAL A 80 -25.98 5.64 28.24
N VAL A 81 -26.77 6.53 28.83
CA VAL A 81 -26.36 7.30 30.01
C VAL A 81 -27.18 6.83 31.20
N ARG A 82 -26.49 6.46 32.28
CA ARG A 82 -27.08 6.02 33.55
C ARG A 82 -26.62 6.92 34.70
N ILE A 83 -27.56 7.52 35.41
CA ILE A 83 -27.31 8.46 36.49
C ILE A 83 -27.78 7.83 37.80
N TYR A 84 -26.91 7.77 38.80
CA TYR A 84 -27.24 7.25 40.13
C TYR A 84 -27.33 8.38 41.15
N ASP A 85 -28.39 8.33 41.97
CA ASP A 85 -28.54 9.17 43.14
C ASP A 85 -27.70 8.65 44.33
N ARG A 86 -27.85 9.29 45.50
CA ARG A 86 -27.13 8.90 46.72
C ARG A 86 -27.72 7.66 47.42
N ALA A 87 -28.98 7.35 47.15
CA ALA A 87 -29.70 6.20 47.71
C ALA A 87 -29.51 4.93 46.87
N GLY A 88 -28.86 5.04 45.70
CA GLY A 88 -28.61 3.93 44.78
C GLY A 88 -29.70 3.75 43.73
N ASN A 89 -30.72 4.63 43.69
CA ASN A 89 -31.66 4.66 42.59
C ASN A 89 -30.96 5.20 41.35
N TYR A 90 -31.38 4.74 40.18
CA TYR A 90 -30.85 5.25 38.93
C TYR A 90 -31.94 5.56 37.93
N ASP A 91 -31.62 6.48 37.04
CA ASP A 91 -32.35 6.74 35.80
C ASP A 91 -31.45 6.47 34.61
N GLU A 92 -32.04 6.05 33.49
CA GLU A 92 -31.33 5.62 32.29
C GLU A 92 -32.01 6.09 31.02
N VAL A 93 -31.21 6.61 30.09
CA VAL A 93 -31.66 7.01 28.75
C VAL A 93 -30.71 6.45 27.70
N SER A 94 -31.26 5.81 26.67
CA SER A 94 -30.51 5.38 25.49
C SER A 94 -30.56 6.42 24.37
N PHE A 95 -29.52 6.42 23.53
CA PHE A 95 -29.36 7.37 22.43
C PHE A 95 -29.23 6.62 21.09
N PRO A 96 -30.29 5.97 20.60
CA PRO A 96 -30.25 5.17 19.37
C PRO A 96 -29.87 5.99 18.13
N GLN A 97 -30.16 7.30 18.11
CA GLN A 97 -29.74 8.22 17.07
C GLN A 97 -28.21 8.47 17.04
N ASN A 98 -27.50 8.17 18.13
CA ASN A 98 -26.05 8.30 18.25
C ASN A 98 -25.32 6.96 18.10
N ARG A 99 -25.97 5.98 17.47
CA ARG A 99 -25.35 4.68 17.19
C ARG A 99 -24.10 4.86 16.32
N TRP A 100 -22.99 4.30 16.77
CA TRP A 100 -21.69 4.44 16.13
C TRP A 100 -21.05 3.08 15.85
N ARG A 101 -20.02 3.05 15.02
CA ARG A 101 -19.21 1.85 14.76
C ARG A 101 -17.74 2.21 14.73
N PHE A 102 -16.91 1.24 15.06
CA PHE A 102 -15.47 1.29 14.88
C PHE A 102 -15.13 0.39 13.70
N SER A 103 -14.16 0.81 12.89
CA SER A 103 -13.62 0.01 11.79
C SER A 103 -12.11 0.09 11.86
N SER A 104 -11.46 -1.07 11.75
CA SER A 104 -10.01 -1.20 11.60
C SER A 104 -9.64 -1.63 10.18
N GLU A 105 -10.55 -1.41 9.23
CA GLU A 105 -10.38 -1.74 7.82
C GLU A 105 -9.39 -0.76 7.17
N MET A 106 -8.25 -1.26 6.72
CA MET A 106 -7.23 -0.48 6.00
C MET A 106 -7.00 -1.05 4.61
N MET A 107 -6.51 -0.24 3.69
CA MET A 107 -6.12 -0.70 2.36
C MET A 107 -4.94 0.10 1.81
N ILE A 108 -4.20 -0.55 0.92
CA ILE A 108 -3.28 0.10 -0.02
C ILE A 108 -4.05 0.22 -1.36
N PRO A 109 -4.34 1.45 -1.85
CA PRO A 109 -5.01 1.61 -3.13
C PRO A 109 -4.08 1.25 -4.31
N SER A 110 -4.66 1.04 -5.50
CA SER A 110 -3.93 0.58 -6.68
C SER A 110 -3.12 1.68 -7.41
N ASN A 111 -3.20 2.93 -6.96
CA ASN A 111 -2.47 4.09 -7.48
C ASN A 111 -1.01 4.14 -6.99
N LEU A 112 -0.27 3.04 -7.15
CA LEU A 112 1.14 2.96 -6.75
C LEU A 112 2.08 3.54 -7.80
N SER A 113 3.19 4.09 -7.31
CA SER A 113 4.32 4.53 -8.15
C SER A 113 5.42 3.48 -8.13
N LEU A 114 5.82 3.03 -9.32
CA LEU A 114 6.95 2.12 -9.50
C LEU A 114 8.10 2.89 -10.17
N TRP A 115 9.29 2.79 -9.59
CA TRP A 115 10.52 3.28 -10.17
C TRP A 115 11.53 2.14 -10.31
N VAL A 116 12.32 2.15 -11.38
CA VAL A 116 13.35 1.16 -11.65
C VAL A 116 14.63 1.86 -12.13
N GLU A 117 15.78 1.35 -11.71
CA GLU A 117 17.09 1.92 -12.03
C GLU A 117 17.51 1.66 -13.47
N ASN A 118 17.54 0.38 -13.88
CA ASN A 118 17.89 -0.02 -15.24
C ASN A 118 16.73 -0.80 -15.86
N GLY A 119 16.08 -0.20 -16.85
CA GLY A 119 14.92 -0.80 -17.49
C GLY A 119 13.89 0.21 -17.95
N ALA A 120 12.67 -0.28 -18.19
CA ALA A 120 11.53 0.52 -18.60
C ALA A 120 10.26 0.06 -17.91
N LEU A 121 9.37 1.01 -17.60
CA LEU A 121 8.04 0.70 -17.07
C LEU A 121 7.16 0.08 -18.17
N THR A 122 6.26 -0.80 -17.77
CA THR A 122 5.21 -1.39 -18.60
C THR A 122 3.85 -1.12 -17.98
N ASP A 123 2.77 -1.39 -18.70
CA ASP A 123 1.39 -1.20 -18.19
C ASP A 123 1.16 -1.98 -16.88
N ASP A 124 1.73 -3.18 -16.78
CA ASP A 124 1.56 -4.10 -15.65
C ASP A 124 2.75 -4.11 -14.67
N GLY A 125 3.79 -3.31 -14.86
CA GLY A 125 4.98 -3.31 -14.00
C GLY A 125 6.21 -2.71 -14.66
N ALA A 126 7.27 -3.51 -14.78
CA ALA A 126 8.52 -3.05 -15.39
C ALA A 126 9.33 -4.20 -16.00
N ARG A 127 10.16 -3.85 -16.99
CA ARG A 127 11.25 -4.69 -17.49
C ARG A 127 12.56 -4.16 -16.92
N VAL A 128 13.39 -5.03 -16.37
CA VAL A 128 14.63 -4.64 -15.69
C VAL A 128 15.75 -5.64 -15.94
N THR A 129 16.99 -5.19 -15.78
CA THR A 129 18.14 -6.10 -15.76
C THR A 129 18.31 -6.74 -14.37
N PRO A 130 18.90 -7.95 -14.27
CA PRO A 130 19.20 -8.63 -13.01
C PRO A 130 19.87 -7.73 -11.99
N GLY A 131 19.37 -7.72 -10.75
CA GLY A 131 19.94 -6.95 -9.65
C GLY A 131 19.67 -5.44 -9.69
N SER A 132 18.92 -4.93 -10.66
CA SER A 132 18.51 -3.52 -10.70
C SER A 132 17.75 -3.10 -9.45
N SER A 133 17.98 -1.88 -8.98
CA SER A 133 17.19 -1.29 -7.90
C SER A 133 15.76 -1.01 -8.36
N ILE A 134 14.80 -1.31 -7.49
CA ILE A 134 13.36 -1.11 -7.70
C ILE A 134 12.79 -0.40 -6.48
N GLU A 135 11.99 0.64 -6.69
CA GLU A 135 11.26 1.32 -5.62
C GLU A 135 9.77 1.29 -5.90
N LEU A 136 9.00 0.80 -4.92
CA LEU A 136 7.54 0.84 -4.93
C LEU A 136 7.08 1.84 -3.87
N SER A 137 6.39 2.89 -4.29
CA SER A 137 5.85 3.91 -3.39
C SER A 137 4.32 3.95 -3.46
N GLY A 138 3.70 4.23 -2.32
CA GLY A 138 2.25 4.22 -2.22
C GLY A 138 1.73 4.91 -0.96
N GLU A 139 0.41 4.84 -0.83
CA GLU A 139 -0.31 5.31 0.33
C GLU A 139 -1.09 4.19 1.02
N LEU A 140 -1.29 4.36 2.32
CA LEU A 140 -2.03 3.51 3.21
C LEU A 140 -3.15 4.37 3.81
N ILE A 141 -4.39 3.90 3.67
CA ILE A 141 -5.58 4.64 4.10
C ILE A 141 -6.56 3.75 4.86
N PHE A 142 -7.41 4.37 5.67
CA PHE A 142 -8.60 3.71 6.18
C PHE A 142 -9.64 3.55 5.08
N PHE A 143 -10.08 2.32 4.83
CA PHE A 143 -10.97 1.99 3.70
C PHE A 143 -12.27 2.81 3.68
N ARG A 144 -12.83 3.10 4.86
CA ARG A 144 -14.15 3.74 4.98
C ARG A 144 -14.12 5.26 4.85
N THR A 145 -13.07 5.90 5.36
CA THR A 145 -12.99 7.37 5.41
C THR A 145 -12.04 7.94 4.37
N GLY A 146 -11.06 7.16 3.92
CA GLY A 146 -9.95 7.62 3.08
C GLY A 146 -8.89 8.39 3.87
N ASP A 147 -9.02 8.51 5.20
CA ASP A 147 -8.05 9.20 6.02
C ASP A 147 -6.75 8.40 6.15
N THR A 148 -5.64 9.11 6.31
CA THR A 148 -4.34 8.49 6.58
C THR A 148 -4.19 8.11 8.05
N PRO A 149 -3.60 6.93 8.35
CA PRO A 149 -3.29 6.54 9.71
C PRO A 149 -2.30 7.54 10.34
N GLN A 150 -2.58 7.94 11.58
CA GLN A 150 -1.73 8.87 12.37
C GLN A 150 -0.69 8.11 13.21
N PHE A 151 -0.25 6.95 12.72
CA PHE A 151 0.73 6.08 13.37
C PHE A 151 1.52 5.35 12.29
N ASP A 152 2.74 4.95 12.63
CA ASP A 152 3.61 4.22 11.71
C ASP A 152 3.10 2.80 11.51
N CYS A 153 3.13 2.33 10.26
CA CYS A 153 2.66 0.99 9.90
C CYS A 153 3.65 0.30 8.98
N GLU A 154 4.06 -0.92 9.30
CA GLU A 154 4.89 -1.74 8.41
C GLU A 154 4.06 -2.31 7.25
N ILE A 155 4.59 -2.17 6.05
CA ILE A 155 4.08 -2.74 4.79
C ILE A 155 5.09 -3.79 4.34
N GLU A 156 4.57 -4.95 3.94
CA GLU A 156 5.40 -6.02 3.40
C GLU A 156 5.30 -6.02 1.88
N VAL A 157 6.43 -5.79 1.20
CA VAL A 157 6.54 -5.97 -0.25
C VAL A 157 7.29 -7.27 -0.53
N ARG A 158 6.85 -8.04 -1.52
CA ARG A 158 7.52 -9.30 -1.90
C ARG A 158 7.83 -9.34 -3.37
N ILE A 159 9.02 -9.81 -3.72
CA ILE A 159 9.40 -10.16 -5.09
C ILE A 159 10.09 -11.52 -5.08
N ASN A 160 9.60 -12.47 -5.89
CA ASN A 160 10.14 -13.83 -5.94
C ASN A 160 10.28 -14.50 -4.55
N GLY A 161 9.30 -14.25 -3.66
CA GLY A 161 9.29 -14.77 -2.29
C GLY A 161 10.21 -14.05 -1.30
N VAL A 162 11.07 -13.14 -1.74
CA VAL A 162 11.90 -12.30 -0.86
C VAL A 162 11.04 -11.17 -0.30
N ARG A 163 10.99 -11.05 1.03
CA ARG A 163 10.25 -10.01 1.75
C ARG A 163 11.14 -8.79 1.96
N THR A 164 10.58 -7.62 1.66
CA THR A 164 11.17 -6.31 1.86
C THR A 164 10.19 -5.48 2.70
N PRO A 165 10.49 -5.23 3.98
CA PRO A 165 9.65 -4.36 4.80
C PRO A 165 9.82 -2.90 4.39
N ALA A 166 8.75 -2.13 4.48
CA ALA A 166 8.74 -0.69 4.30
C ALA A 166 7.87 -0.05 5.39
N LEU A 167 8.36 1.02 6.00
CA LEU A 167 7.60 1.75 7.00
C LEU A 167 6.74 2.82 6.33
N ALA A 168 5.43 2.75 6.54
CA ALA A 168 4.50 3.82 6.21
C ALA A 168 4.49 4.86 7.34
N VAL A 169 4.84 6.10 7.01
CA VAL A 169 4.82 7.25 7.93
C VAL A 169 3.83 8.27 7.37
N ASP A 170 2.91 8.75 8.21
CA ASP A 170 1.77 9.60 7.79
C ASP A 170 0.96 8.98 6.63
N GLY A 171 0.90 7.65 6.58
CA GLY A 171 0.24 6.89 5.52
C GLY A 171 1.03 6.76 4.22
N LEU A 172 2.26 7.27 4.10
CA LEU A 172 3.08 7.14 2.89
C LEU A 172 4.21 6.15 3.11
N PHE A 173 4.46 5.26 2.14
CA PHE A 173 5.57 4.31 2.20
C PHE A 173 6.37 4.28 0.89
N THR A 174 7.65 3.92 1.01
CA THR A 174 8.53 3.58 -0.12
C THR A 174 9.30 2.32 0.24
N ALA A 175 9.13 1.27 -0.55
CA ALA A 175 9.85 0.01 -0.43
C ALA A 175 10.96 -0.06 -1.49
N SER A 176 12.22 -0.09 -1.04
CA SER A 176 13.39 -0.24 -1.91
C SER A 176 13.85 -1.70 -1.91
N THR A 177 13.82 -2.34 -3.07
CA THR A 177 14.23 -3.74 -3.27
C THR A 177 15.08 -3.90 -4.52
N THR A 178 15.61 -5.10 -4.78
CA THR A 178 16.37 -5.42 -5.99
C THR A 178 15.66 -6.46 -6.84
N ALA A 179 15.76 -6.32 -8.16
CA ALA A 179 15.30 -7.33 -9.11
C ALA A 179 15.99 -8.69 -8.86
N PRO A 180 15.27 -9.82 -8.97
CA PRO A 180 15.88 -11.14 -8.93
C PRO A 180 17.02 -11.28 -9.92
N VAL A 181 18.01 -12.14 -9.61
CA VAL A 181 19.15 -12.40 -10.51
C VAL A 181 18.80 -13.38 -11.63
N ILE A 182 17.64 -14.04 -11.54
CA ILE A 182 17.19 -15.07 -12.48
C ILE A 182 16.21 -14.43 -13.45
N SER A 183 16.45 -14.59 -14.74
CA SER A 183 15.54 -14.12 -15.80
C SER A 183 14.16 -14.77 -15.70
N GLY A 184 13.16 -14.04 -16.12
CA GLY A 184 11.76 -14.47 -16.10
C GLY A 184 10.83 -13.42 -15.52
N GLN A 185 9.56 -13.78 -15.43
CA GLN A 185 8.51 -12.91 -14.92
C GLN A 185 8.30 -13.19 -13.43
N HIS A 186 8.50 -12.17 -12.60
CA HIS A 186 8.39 -12.25 -11.15
C HIS A 186 7.24 -11.38 -10.66
N ALA A 187 6.33 -11.95 -9.88
CA ALA A 187 5.28 -11.18 -9.23
C ALA A 187 5.89 -10.35 -8.08
N MET A 188 5.64 -9.04 -8.13
CA MET A 188 5.83 -8.12 -7.02
C MET A 188 4.47 -7.88 -6.36
N THR A 189 4.32 -8.26 -5.09
CA THR A 189 3.06 -8.13 -4.32
C THR A 189 3.28 -7.32 -3.05
N TRP A 190 2.21 -6.79 -2.47
CA TRP A 190 2.29 -6.03 -1.21
C TRP A 190 1.09 -6.29 -0.30
N SER A 191 1.29 -6.13 1.02
CA SER A 191 0.26 -6.28 2.05
C SER A 191 0.56 -5.46 3.30
N ILE A 192 -0.45 -5.20 4.12
CA ILE A 192 -0.30 -4.46 5.39
C ILE A 192 0.15 -5.41 6.51
N ASP A 193 1.25 -5.11 7.21
CA ASP A 193 1.84 -6.00 8.24
C ASP A 193 1.65 -5.46 9.68
N CYS A 194 1.10 -4.26 9.85
CA CYS A 194 0.83 -3.66 11.17
C CYS A 194 -0.59 -3.94 11.71
N MET A 195 -1.36 -4.78 11.05
CA MET A 195 -2.78 -4.97 11.39
C MET A 195 -2.94 -5.53 12.81
N PRO A 196 -3.92 -5.04 13.60
CA PRO A 196 -4.24 -5.62 14.90
C PRO A 196 -4.83 -7.03 14.71
N GLU A 197 -5.00 -7.77 15.80
CA GLU A 197 -5.55 -9.15 15.77
C GLU A 197 -6.92 -9.25 15.07
N GLN A 198 -7.73 -8.20 15.10
CA GLN A 198 -9.06 -8.13 14.46
C GLN A 198 -9.07 -7.22 13.22
N GLY A 199 -7.89 -6.87 12.72
CA GLY A 199 -7.73 -5.97 11.59
C GLY A 199 -8.12 -6.63 10.28
N ILE A 200 -8.69 -5.86 9.36
CA ILE A 200 -9.07 -6.34 8.03
C ILE A 200 -8.27 -5.57 6.97
N ASP A 201 -7.36 -6.26 6.29
CA ASP A 201 -6.68 -5.73 5.10
C ASP A 201 -7.62 -5.89 3.90
N LEU A 202 -8.07 -4.76 3.34
CA LEU A 202 -8.92 -4.68 2.15
C LEU A 202 -8.13 -4.29 0.89
N THR A 203 -6.81 -4.40 0.93
CA THR A 203 -5.98 -4.31 -0.27
C THR A 203 -6.43 -5.37 -1.28
N SER A 204 -6.72 -4.95 -2.51
CA SER A 204 -7.29 -5.82 -3.54
C SER A 204 -6.31 -6.94 -3.91
N PRO A 205 -6.63 -8.23 -3.70
CA PRO A 205 -5.69 -9.33 -3.96
C PRO A 205 -5.39 -9.51 -5.46
N THR A 206 -6.24 -8.97 -6.35
CA THR A 206 -6.06 -9.05 -7.80
C THR A 206 -5.32 -7.85 -8.38
N GLU A 207 -5.39 -6.69 -7.71
CA GLU A 207 -4.68 -5.48 -8.13
C GLU A 207 -3.36 -5.29 -7.37
N ALA A 208 -3.16 -6.03 -6.26
CA ALA A 208 -1.96 -6.02 -5.43
C ALA A 208 -0.77 -6.77 -6.06
N VAL A 209 -0.59 -6.62 -7.38
CA VAL A 209 0.47 -7.26 -8.13
C VAL A 209 0.99 -6.35 -9.24
N LYS A 210 2.31 -6.25 -9.33
CA LYS A 210 3.04 -5.75 -10.51
C LYS A 210 3.94 -6.86 -11.04
N TRP A 211 4.07 -6.97 -12.34
CA TRP A 211 4.92 -7.96 -12.98
C TRP A 211 6.28 -7.37 -13.31
N ILE A 212 7.32 -7.91 -12.69
CA ILE A 212 8.71 -7.53 -12.93
C ILE A 212 9.33 -8.55 -13.88
N LEU A 213 9.54 -8.13 -15.11
CA LEU A 213 10.21 -8.92 -16.14
C LEU A 213 11.71 -8.71 -16.01
N VAL A 214 12.42 -9.73 -15.52
CA VAL A 214 13.87 -9.71 -15.41
C VAL A 214 14.45 -10.35 -16.66
N ASP A 215 15.35 -9.64 -17.32
CA ASP A 215 16.06 -10.14 -18.49
C ASP A 215 17.59 -9.96 -18.38
N SER A 216 18.30 -11.08 -18.43
CA SER A 216 19.76 -11.17 -18.37
C SER A 216 20.41 -11.42 -19.74
N VAL A 217 19.61 -11.60 -20.79
CA VAL A 217 20.10 -12.02 -22.10
C VAL A 217 19.83 -10.90 -23.09
N GLY A 218 20.89 -10.32 -23.64
CA GLY A 218 20.73 -9.32 -24.68
C GLY A 218 20.32 -9.95 -26.02
N PRO A 219 19.85 -9.11 -26.97
CA PRO A 219 19.43 -9.54 -28.29
C PRO A 219 20.52 -10.33 -29.01
N GLN A 220 20.14 -11.46 -29.61
CA GLN A 220 21.06 -12.30 -30.37
C GLN A 220 20.72 -12.31 -31.87
N VAL A 221 21.73 -12.10 -32.71
CA VAL A 221 21.58 -12.28 -34.16
C VAL A 221 21.49 -13.77 -34.45
N VAL A 222 20.33 -14.21 -34.96
CA VAL A 222 20.07 -15.62 -35.30
C VAL A 222 20.23 -15.90 -36.79
N GLU A 223 20.10 -14.89 -37.65
CA GLU A 223 20.22 -15.04 -39.09
C GLU A 223 20.73 -13.77 -39.78
N PHE A 224 21.51 -13.94 -40.84
CA PHE A 224 21.85 -12.89 -41.80
C PHE A 224 21.01 -13.08 -43.06
N THR A 225 20.01 -12.22 -43.28
CA THR A 225 19.17 -12.26 -44.48
C THR A 225 19.86 -11.58 -45.66
N SER A 226 20.72 -10.60 -45.38
CA SER A 226 21.57 -9.95 -46.37
C SER A 226 22.87 -9.43 -45.74
N PRO A 227 24.02 -9.54 -46.40
CA PRO A 227 24.26 -10.43 -47.53
C PRO A 227 24.15 -11.91 -47.10
N ARG A 228 23.80 -12.81 -48.03
CA ARG A 228 23.72 -14.25 -47.72
C ARG A 228 25.07 -14.77 -47.25
N ALA A 229 25.05 -15.70 -46.30
CA ALA A 229 26.24 -16.41 -45.87
C ALA A 229 27.00 -16.99 -47.08
N ASN A 230 28.32 -16.79 -47.11
CA ASN A 230 29.23 -17.21 -48.18
C ASN A 230 29.05 -16.50 -49.54
N SER A 231 28.38 -15.35 -49.60
CA SER A 231 28.34 -14.55 -50.83
C SER A 231 29.65 -13.77 -51.04
N GLU A 232 30.08 -13.69 -52.30
CA GLU A 232 31.18 -12.79 -52.69
C GLU A 232 30.66 -11.35 -52.75
N LEU A 233 31.22 -10.50 -51.89
CA LEU A 233 30.90 -9.07 -51.86
C LEU A 233 31.80 -8.31 -52.84
N LYS A 234 31.19 -7.60 -53.78
CA LYS A 234 31.90 -6.62 -54.60
C LYS A 234 32.31 -5.42 -53.77
N VAL A 235 33.35 -4.69 -54.19
CA VAL A 235 33.70 -3.41 -53.55
C VAL A 235 32.57 -2.42 -53.78
N GLY A 236 31.99 -1.86 -52.71
CA GLY A 236 30.85 -0.93 -52.79
C GLY A 236 30.01 -0.91 -51.52
N GLU A 237 28.83 -0.28 -51.61
CA GLU A 237 27.82 -0.22 -50.55
C GLU A 237 26.99 -1.50 -50.50
N HIS A 238 26.74 -2.02 -49.29
CA HIS A 238 25.98 -3.25 -49.07
C HIS A 238 24.94 -3.05 -47.98
N ASN A 239 23.72 -3.52 -48.23
CA ASN A 239 22.67 -3.56 -47.21
C ASN A 239 22.84 -4.80 -46.34
N VAL A 240 23.20 -4.58 -45.08
CA VAL A 240 23.26 -5.62 -44.05
C VAL A 240 21.90 -5.70 -43.38
N ARG A 241 21.30 -6.89 -43.39
CA ARG A 241 20.04 -7.20 -42.72
C ARG A 241 20.22 -8.44 -41.86
N VAL A 242 19.82 -8.32 -40.61
CA VAL A 242 19.92 -9.37 -39.60
C VAL A 242 18.55 -9.64 -38.99
N VAL A 243 18.32 -10.89 -38.61
CA VAL A 243 17.18 -11.28 -37.77
C VAL A 243 17.70 -11.39 -36.34
N ILE A 244 17.07 -10.65 -35.44
CA ILE A 244 17.40 -10.62 -34.03
C ILE A 244 16.33 -11.40 -33.27
N SER A 245 16.75 -12.32 -32.42
CA SER A 245 15.91 -13.00 -31.46
C SER A 245 16.09 -12.34 -30.10
N GLU A 246 14.98 -11.96 -29.47
CA GLU A 246 14.93 -11.48 -28.10
C GLU A 246 13.67 -12.00 -27.42
N ASN A 247 13.81 -12.58 -26.23
CA ASN A 247 12.74 -13.27 -25.54
C ASN A 247 11.87 -12.31 -24.72
N PHE A 248 12.41 -11.16 -24.31
CA PHE A 248 11.73 -10.25 -23.38
C PHE A 248 11.45 -8.86 -23.99
N GLY A 249 11.54 -8.79 -25.32
CA GLY A 249 11.31 -7.59 -26.11
C GLY A 249 12.52 -6.66 -26.12
N ILE A 250 12.54 -5.79 -27.13
CA ILE A 250 13.67 -4.91 -27.40
C ILE A 250 13.19 -3.46 -27.38
N ASP A 251 13.89 -2.57 -26.68
CA ASP A 251 13.63 -1.13 -26.82
C ASP A 251 14.31 -0.65 -28.10
N SER A 252 13.51 -0.49 -29.15
CA SER A 252 13.95 -0.08 -30.49
C SER A 252 14.73 1.24 -30.52
N ASN A 253 14.58 2.11 -29.52
CA ASN A 253 15.32 3.37 -29.44
C ASN A 253 16.73 3.21 -28.85
N SER A 254 17.00 2.08 -28.20
CA SER A 254 18.27 1.80 -27.51
C SER A 254 19.20 0.86 -28.30
N VAL A 255 18.70 0.23 -29.37
CA VAL A 255 19.46 -0.78 -30.12
C VAL A 255 20.46 -0.11 -31.06
N GLU A 256 21.72 -0.51 -30.92
CA GLU A 256 22.79 -0.12 -31.84
C GLU A 256 23.34 -1.36 -32.54
N LEU A 257 23.52 -1.26 -33.87
CA LEU A 257 24.17 -2.29 -34.66
C LEU A 257 25.58 -1.84 -35.01
N PHE A 258 26.58 -2.52 -34.46
CA PHE A 258 27.96 -2.35 -34.87
C PHE A 258 28.35 -3.42 -35.89
N TRP A 259 28.94 -3.00 -37.00
CA TRP A 259 29.43 -3.92 -38.02
C TRP A 259 30.82 -3.53 -38.50
N TRP A 260 31.58 -4.54 -38.93
CA TRP A 260 32.87 -4.35 -39.59
C TRP A 260 33.16 -5.48 -40.57
N VAL A 261 34.04 -5.21 -41.54
CA VAL A 261 34.50 -6.17 -42.55
C VAL A 261 35.98 -6.43 -42.37
N THR A 262 36.38 -7.70 -42.40
CA THR A 262 37.79 -8.13 -42.39
C THR A 262 38.10 -8.95 -43.63
N ALA A 263 39.34 -8.86 -44.15
CA ALA A 263 39.79 -9.76 -45.20
C ALA A 263 40.06 -11.17 -44.65
N ILE A 264 39.88 -12.20 -45.47
CA ILE A 264 40.18 -13.59 -45.07
C ILE A 264 41.66 -13.69 -44.68
N GLY A 265 41.92 -14.15 -43.46
CA GLY A 265 43.29 -14.30 -42.92
C GLY A 265 43.90 -13.03 -42.34
N GLN A 266 43.16 -11.93 -42.23
CA GLN A 266 43.57 -10.70 -41.54
C GLN A 266 42.61 -10.38 -40.38
N SER A 267 43.14 -9.78 -39.32
CA SER A 267 42.36 -9.23 -38.20
C SER A 267 42.00 -7.76 -38.39
N ASP A 268 42.60 -7.09 -39.37
CA ASP A 268 42.44 -5.66 -39.56
C ASP A 268 41.08 -5.35 -40.19
N THR A 269 40.41 -4.34 -39.62
CA THR A 269 39.15 -3.83 -40.12
C THR A 269 39.37 -3.08 -41.44
N VAL A 270 38.73 -3.54 -42.50
CA VAL A 270 38.72 -2.89 -43.83
C VAL A 270 37.75 -1.72 -43.83
N THR A 271 36.58 -1.89 -43.20
CA THR A 271 35.55 -0.87 -43.06
C THR A 271 34.62 -1.23 -41.90
N SER A 272 33.95 -0.24 -41.30
CA SER A 272 33.01 -0.42 -40.18
C SER A 272 31.93 0.66 -40.20
N GLY A 273 30.83 0.40 -39.50
CA GLY A 273 29.73 1.35 -39.35
C GLY A 273 28.81 1.01 -38.18
N SER A 274 27.89 1.93 -37.90
CA SER A 274 26.98 1.86 -36.74
C SER A 274 25.52 2.22 -37.05
N SER A 275 25.16 2.38 -38.33
CA SER A 275 23.80 2.77 -38.72
C SER A 275 22.86 1.57 -38.74
N LEU A 276 21.70 1.72 -38.10
CA LEU A 276 20.64 0.71 -38.04
C LEU A 276 19.30 1.32 -38.48
N GLU A 277 18.53 0.55 -39.26
CA GLU A 277 17.12 0.78 -39.49
C GLU A 277 16.40 -0.52 -39.13
N LEU A 278 15.43 -0.45 -38.20
CA LEU A 278 14.63 -1.59 -37.78
C LEU A 278 13.45 -1.75 -38.75
N ASP A 279 13.39 -2.88 -39.44
CA ASP A 279 12.35 -3.23 -40.43
C ASP A 279 11.53 -4.41 -39.86
N GLY A 280 10.28 -4.16 -39.42
CA GLY A 280 9.38 -5.18 -38.86
C GLY A 280 8.39 -4.66 -37.81
N GLU A 281 7.42 -5.49 -37.43
CA GLU A 281 6.54 -5.25 -36.28
C GLU A 281 7.17 -5.84 -35.02
N MET A 282 7.11 -5.12 -33.89
CA MET A 282 7.43 -5.69 -32.58
C MET A 282 6.44 -6.82 -32.29
N ASP A 283 6.91 -8.06 -32.34
CA ASP A 283 6.15 -9.18 -31.78
C ASP A 283 6.39 -9.17 -30.27
N THR A 284 5.38 -8.74 -29.52
CA THR A 284 5.44 -8.69 -28.05
C THR A 284 5.32 -10.08 -27.41
N GLY A 285 5.13 -11.14 -28.20
CA GLY A 285 5.04 -12.51 -27.70
C GLY A 285 3.90 -12.72 -26.70
N LEU A 286 2.85 -11.90 -26.78
CA LEU A 286 1.60 -12.01 -26.02
C LEU A 286 0.46 -12.48 -26.92
#